data_AF-A0A925GX74-F1
#
_entry.id   AF-A0A925GX74-F1
#
_cell.length_a   1.000
_cell.length_b   1.000
_cell.length_c   1.000
_cell.angle_alpha   90.00
_cell.angle_beta   90.00
_cell.angle_gamma   90.00
#
_symmetry.space_group_name_H-M   'P 1'
#
loop_
_entity.id
_entity.type
_entity.pdbx_description
1 polymer ?
#
loop_
_entity_poly.entity_id
_entity_poly.type
_entity_poly.pdbx_seq_one_letter_code
_entity_poly.pdbx_strand_id
1 'polypeptide(L)'
;MKLRTCRASYLVTLIAAARILSAQEFRLSTGAVDNQVFQQSPSGTADLRLGGTASSLEGKNIEARLTQSGRALPRFGWKSLTSVGGATWSADLKGVPVGGPYTLELRAPGATPVLVKEILVGDLWVLAGQSNMEGVGNLVNVHSPDPRVHSFTMLEEWGIAKEPLHELRAARDPVHWPSTQTAPLTGEQLASFRENRKKGAGLGLPFAAEMVKRTGVPVGLVPCAHGGTSMAQWDPALRDKGGDSLYGSMIRRVKAVGGQVKGVLWYQGESDANAKAEPLFREKFTELIAAVRSDFGSPDLPFYYVQLGRHIDANNVKFWNNVQNSQRLMESSLKNVGVVAANDYELDDGIHVGTSGLKHLGAVRLANMATSTGKPGPRVSGALYTAGAGNSGTVRVSFTGVNGSLKSAGRPTGFSVMNGEGDMVPLIYRTDLAGTDVILQIGNKLPAGATLGYGLGKDPYVNIVDEAGMGMLAFSGVAITP
;
A
#
# COMPACT_ATOMS: atom_id res chain seq x y z
N MET A 1 95.41 -46.27 -12.39
CA MET A 1 95.42 -45.28 -11.28
C MET A 1 95.02 -43.95 -11.92
N LYS A 2 93.85 -43.32 -11.76
CA LYS A 2 92.76 -43.29 -10.78
C LYS A 2 91.43 -43.05 -11.56
N LEU A 3 90.36 -43.77 -11.22
CA LEU A 3 88.99 -43.40 -11.60
C LEU A 3 88.45 -42.34 -10.62
N ARG A 4 87.77 -41.32 -11.14
CA ARG A 4 87.01 -40.31 -10.39
C ARG A 4 85.65 -40.89 -10.03
N THR A 5 85.27 -40.85 -8.76
CA THR A 5 83.91 -41.12 -8.27
C THR A 5 83.26 -39.82 -7.81
N CYS A 6 82.07 -39.55 -8.36
CA CYS A 6 81.21 -38.43 -8.02
C CYS A 6 80.30 -38.82 -6.85
N ARG A 7 80.20 -37.99 -5.80
CA ARG A 7 79.24 -38.15 -4.70
C ARG A 7 77.95 -37.40 -5.05
N ALA A 8 76.82 -38.09 -5.03
CA ALA A 8 75.49 -37.50 -5.04
C ALA A 8 74.90 -37.56 -3.62
N SER A 9 74.52 -36.40 -3.08
CA SER A 9 73.84 -36.24 -1.79
C SER A 9 72.34 -36.48 -1.97
N TYR A 10 71.74 -37.34 -1.15
CA TYR A 10 70.29 -37.52 -1.08
C TYR A 10 69.68 -36.42 -0.18
N LEU A 11 68.81 -35.60 -0.76
CA LEU A 11 67.92 -34.69 -0.03
C LEU A 11 66.53 -35.34 -0.02
N VAL A 12 66.06 -35.77 1.15
CA VAL A 12 64.70 -36.29 1.34
C VAL A 12 63.78 -35.11 1.64
N THR A 13 62.94 -34.74 0.68
CA THR A 13 61.91 -33.72 0.86
C THR A 13 60.63 -34.36 1.40
N LEU A 14 60.31 -34.10 2.67
CA LEU A 14 59.01 -34.41 3.27
C LEU A 14 57.95 -33.43 2.72
N ILE A 15 57.07 -33.91 1.84
CA ILE A 15 55.89 -33.16 1.38
C ILE A 15 54.78 -33.34 2.42
N ALA A 16 54.54 -32.31 3.25
CA ALA A 16 53.34 -32.21 4.05
C ALA A 16 52.16 -31.87 3.12
N ALA A 17 51.26 -32.84 2.91
CA ALA A 17 50.02 -32.61 2.17
C ALA A 17 49.09 -31.73 3.02
N ALA A 18 49.11 -30.41 2.78
CA ALA A 18 48.08 -29.51 3.25
C ALA A 18 46.78 -29.89 2.54
N ARG A 19 45.88 -30.59 3.24
CA ARG A 19 44.50 -30.77 2.78
C ARG A 19 43.86 -29.38 2.76
N ILE A 20 43.70 -28.81 1.57
CA ILE A 20 42.78 -27.71 1.36
C ILE A 20 41.39 -28.28 1.66
N LEU A 21 40.88 -28.01 2.86
CA LEU A 21 39.47 -28.25 3.17
C LEU A 21 38.66 -27.34 2.23
N SER A 22 38.15 -27.93 1.15
CA SER A 22 37.03 -27.35 0.42
C SER A 22 35.92 -27.07 1.45
N ALA A 23 35.59 -25.80 1.66
CA ALA A 23 34.47 -25.43 2.51
C ALA A 23 33.22 -26.11 1.95
N GLN A 24 32.53 -26.88 2.79
CA GLN A 24 31.33 -27.61 2.37
C GLN A 24 30.26 -26.60 1.97
N GLU A 25 29.63 -26.81 0.81
CA GLU A 25 28.69 -25.86 0.24
C GLU A 25 27.38 -25.88 1.03
N PHE A 26 27.17 -24.85 1.84
CA PHE A 26 25.93 -24.60 2.58
C PHE A 26 25.39 -23.23 2.19
N ARG A 27 24.22 -23.20 1.58
CA ARG A 27 23.57 -21.96 1.13
C ARG A 27 22.10 -21.97 1.50
N LEU A 28 21.58 -20.80 1.85
CA LEU A 28 20.16 -20.50 1.85
C LEU A 28 19.83 -19.91 0.47
N SER A 29 18.89 -20.51 -0.26
CA SER A 29 18.49 -20.04 -1.60
C SER A 29 17.00 -19.71 -1.70
N THR A 30 16.19 -20.16 -0.74
CA THR A 30 14.77 -19.84 -0.65
C THR A 30 14.39 -19.51 0.79
N GLY A 31 13.44 -18.59 0.97
CA GLY A 31 12.98 -18.16 2.29
C GLY A 31 13.45 -16.76 2.65
N ALA A 32 14.03 -16.63 3.84
CA ALA A 32 14.39 -15.34 4.41
C ALA A 32 15.56 -14.66 3.69
N VAL A 33 15.39 -13.38 3.40
CA VAL A 33 16.44 -12.48 2.91
C VAL A 33 16.60 -11.27 3.83
N ASP A 34 17.71 -10.55 3.69
CA ASP A 34 17.99 -9.37 4.50
C ASP A 34 16.87 -8.33 4.34
N ASN A 35 16.53 -7.64 5.43
CA ASN A 35 15.49 -6.59 5.48
C ASN A 35 14.06 -7.08 5.21
N GLN A 36 13.81 -8.38 5.13
CA GLN A 36 12.47 -8.87 4.81
C GLN A 36 11.48 -8.67 5.96
N VAL A 37 10.27 -8.22 5.62
CA VAL A 37 9.11 -8.28 6.52
C VAL A 37 8.28 -9.51 6.19
N PHE A 38 8.01 -10.34 7.19
CA PHE A 38 7.08 -11.46 7.11
C PHE A 38 5.72 -11.04 7.65
N GLN A 39 4.63 -11.37 6.94
CA GLN A 39 3.28 -11.14 7.43
C GLN A 39 3.03 -11.98 8.69
N GLN A 40 2.67 -11.31 9.79
CA GLN A 40 2.24 -11.98 11.01
C GLN A 40 0.87 -12.63 10.84
N SER A 41 0.66 -13.73 11.55
CA SER A 41 -0.64 -14.36 11.76
C SER A 41 -1.46 -13.58 12.80
N PRO A 42 -2.75 -13.91 12.98
CA PRO A 42 -3.56 -13.36 14.06
C PRO A 42 -3.01 -13.59 15.47
N SER A 43 -2.13 -14.59 15.66
CA SER A 43 -1.45 -14.86 16.94
C SER A 43 -0.19 -14.04 17.15
N GLY A 44 0.14 -13.10 16.25
CA GLY A 44 1.33 -12.25 16.38
C GLY A 44 2.63 -12.98 16.11
N THR A 45 2.62 -13.95 15.19
CA THR A 45 3.79 -14.76 14.84
C THR A 45 3.85 -15.04 13.34
N ALA A 46 5.03 -15.37 12.78
CA ALA A 46 5.17 -15.87 11.42
C ALA A 46 5.98 -17.17 11.38
N ASP A 47 5.66 -18.03 10.41
CA ASP A 47 6.45 -19.21 10.08
C ASP A 47 7.37 -18.88 8.90
N LEU A 48 8.67 -19.08 9.08
CA LEU A 48 9.68 -18.84 8.06
C LEU A 48 10.01 -20.17 7.36
N ARG A 49 9.58 -20.30 6.11
CA ARG A 49 9.95 -21.44 5.26
C ARG A 49 11.34 -21.19 4.67
N LEU A 50 12.29 -22.05 5.00
CA LEU A 50 13.70 -21.90 4.62
C LEU A 50 14.12 -23.07 3.75
N GLY A 51 14.93 -22.82 2.73
CA GLY A 51 15.47 -23.87 1.89
C GLY A 51 16.74 -23.46 1.16
N GLY A 52 17.46 -24.46 0.68
CA GLY A 52 18.81 -24.23 0.22
C GLY A 52 19.52 -25.44 -0.34
N THR A 53 20.81 -25.27 -0.60
CA THR A 53 21.73 -26.35 -0.97
C THR A 53 22.68 -26.66 0.18
N ALA A 54 23.01 -27.94 0.30
CA ALA A 54 23.84 -28.50 1.37
C ALA A 54 24.70 -29.66 0.82
N SER A 55 25.29 -29.47 -0.36
CA SER A 55 26.14 -30.47 -1.01
C SER A 55 27.26 -30.88 -0.05
N SER A 56 27.50 -32.19 0.14
CA SER A 56 28.47 -32.77 1.09
C SER A 56 28.10 -32.67 2.59
N LEU A 57 26.85 -32.32 2.93
CA LEU A 57 26.35 -32.31 4.31
C LEU A 57 25.37 -33.45 4.62
N GLU A 58 25.26 -34.47 3.77
CA GLU A 58 24.33 -35.60 3.97
C GLU A 58 24.48 -36.24 5.36
N GLY A 59 23.34 -36.47 6.02
CA GLY A 59 23.27 -37.00 7.39
C GLY A 59 23.62 -36.00 8.50
N LYS A 60 23.98 -34.75 8.16
CA LYS A 60 24.24 -33.69 9.15
C LYS A 60 22.97 -32.87 9.43
N ASN A 61 22.88 -32.37 10.65
CA ASN A 61 21.82 -31.47 11.05
C ASN A 61 22.15 -30.02 10.66
N ILE A 62 21.15 -29.35 10.10
CA ILE A 62 21.13 -27.89 10.02
C ILE A 62 20.49 -27.39 11.31
N GLU A 63 21.18 -26.48 11.98
CA GLU A 63 20.70 -25.83 13.18
C GLU A 63 20.39 -24.36 12.90
N ALA A 64 19.34 -23.86 13.54
CA ALA A 64 18.92 -22.47 13.45
C ALA A 64 18.87 -21.81 14.83
N ARG A 65 19.11 -20.50 14.86
CA ARG A 65 18.92 -19.63 16.00
C ARG A 65 18.41 -18.28 15.52
N LEU A 66 17.53 -17.63 16.30
CA LEU A 66 17.17 -16.23 16.10
C LEU A 66 17.74 -15.39 17.23
N THR A 67 18.36 -14.28 16.87
CA THR A 67 18.89 -13.31 17.83
C THR A 67 18.30 -11.92 17.61
N GLN A 68 18.19 -11.15 18.68
CA GLN A 68 17.88 -9.73 18.67
C GLN A 68 18.93 -9.02 19.51
N SER A 69 19.55 -7.97 18.96
CA SER A 69 20.67 -7.24 19.61
C SER A 69 21.76 -8.18 20.14
N GLY A 70 22.10 -9.22 19.37
CA GLY A 70 23.13 -10.21 19.72
C GLY A 70 22.73 -11.26 20.76
N ARG A 71 21.50 -11.23 21.29
CA ARG A 71 20.99 -12.20 22.28
C ARG A 71 19.98 -13.13 21.63
N ALA A 72 20.06 -14.42 21.95
CA ALA A 72 19.08 -15.40 21.47
C ALA A 72 17.67 -15.07 22.01
N LEU A 73 16.67 -15.13 21.15
CA LEU A 73 15.29 -14.98 21.57
C LEU A 73 14.86 -16.19 22.43
N PRO A 74 13.98 -15.98 23.43
CA PRO A 74 13.38 -17.08 24.17
C PRO A 74 12.80 -18.14 23.23
N ARG A 75 13.13 -19.41 23.46
CA ARG A 75 12.74 -20.59 22.64
C ARG A 75 13.38 -20.69 21.25
N PHE A 76 14.15 -19.70 20.80
CA PHE A 76 14.87 -19.71 19.52
C PHE A 76 16.39 -19.72 19.69
N GLY A 77 16.91 -20.42 20.71
CA GLY A 77 18.32 -20.81 20.78
C GLY A 77 18.69 -21.83 19.69
N TRP A 78 19.96 -22.23 19.63
CA TRP A 78 20.42 -23.26 18.68
C TRP A 78 19.58 -24.53 18.82
N LYS A 79 18.88 -24.88 17.75
CA LYS A 79 18.07 -26.08 17.64
C LYS A 79 18.23 -26.67 16.26
N SER A 80 18.25 -28.01 16.19
CA SER A 80 18.15 -28.71 14.92
C SER A 80 16.83 -28.36 14.25
N LEU A 81 16.93 -27.87 13.02
CA LEU A 81 15.80 -27.47 12.18
C LEU A 81 15.41 -28.61 11.23
N THR A 82 16.41 -29.30 10.67
CA THR A 82 16.24 -30.49 9.82
C THR A 82 17.55 -31.28 9.72
N SER A 83 17.48 -32.50 9.20
CA SER A 83 18.63 -33.31 8.78
C SER A 83 18.74 -33.30 7.25
N VAL A 84 19.94 -33.11 6.71
CA VAL A 84 20.19 -33.06 5.27
C VAL A 84 20.06 -34.48 4.69
N GLY A 85 19.06 -34.70 3.84
CA GLY A 85 18.80 -35.97 3.16
C GLY A 85 19.32 -36.07 1.72
N GLY A 86 20.00 -35.03 1.22
CA GLY A 86 20.49 -34.96 -0.15
C GLY A 86 21.21 -33.64 -0.44
N ALA A 87 21.29 -33.24 -1.71
CA ALA A 87 21.96 -31.99 -2.11
C ALA A 87 21.19 -30.71 -1.71
N THR A 88 19.89 -30.85 -1.43
CA THR A 88 19.01 -29.74 -1.03
C THR A 88 18.41 -29.99 0.35
N TRP A 89 17.98 -28.91 0.99
CA TRP A 89 17.31 -28.96 2.28
C TRP A 89 16.13 -27.99 2.30
N SER A 90 15.15 -28.27 3.15
CA SER A 90 13.99 -27.42 3.40
C SER A 90 13.53 -27.64 4.84
N ALA A 91 13.11 -26.56 5.51
CA ALA A 91 12.54 -26.64 6.84
C ALA A 91 11.78 -25.38 7.24
N ASP A 92 10.91 -25.50 8.25
CA ASP A 92 10.13 -24.38 8.78
C ASP A 92 10.65 -23.95 10.14
N LEU A 93 11.00 -22.66 10.27
CA LEU A 93 11.20 -22.02 11.56
C LEU A 93 9.88 -21.40 12.02
N LYS A 94 9.17 -22.10 12.90
CA LYS A 94 7.79 -21.78 13.27
C LYS A 94 7.67 -20.78 14.42
N GLY A 95 6.61 -19.99 14.40
CA GLY A 95 6.16 -19.17 15.52
C GLY A 95 7.07 -17.97 15.85
N VAL A 96 7.80 -17.44 14.86
CA VAL A 96 8.69 -16.28 15.05
C VAL A 96 7.84 -15.08 15.47
N PRO A 97 8.07 -14.47 16.64
CA PRO A 97 7.17 -13.44 17.18
C PRO A 97 7.25 -12.13 16.39
N VAL A 98 6.12 -11.41 16.34
CA VAL A 98 6.04 -10.04 15.82
C VAL A 98 7.13 -9.15 16.42
N GLY A 99 7.74 -8.30 15.59
CA GLY A 99 8.84 -7.42 15.98
C GLY A 99 10.09 -7.62 15.14
N GLY A 100 11.24 -7.51 15.80
CA GLY A 100 12.56 -7.43 15.18
C GLY A 100 13.22 -6.06 15.44
N PRO A 101 14.32 -5.74 14.74
CA PRO A 101 14.98 -6.59 13.77
C PRO A 101 15.62 -7.83 14.40
N TYR A 102 15.45 -8.98 13.74
CA TYR A 102 16.07 -10.25 14.11
C TYR A 102 17.22 -10.59 13.16
N THR A 103 18.20 -11.34 13.67
CA THR A 103 19.17 -12.06 12.85
C THR A 103 18.85 -13.55 12.89
N LEU A 104 18.60 -14.15 11.73
CA LEU A 104 18.56 -15.59 11.56
C LEU A 104 19.97 -16.10 11.32
N GLU A 105 20.39 -17.03 12.16
CA GLU A 105 21.68 -17.69 12.08
C GLU A 105 21.46 -19.16 11.78
N LEU A 106 22.06 -19.63 10.69
CA LEU A 106 22.04 -21.04 10.29
C LEU A 106 23.45 -21.59 10.32
N ARG A 107 23.60 -22.82 10.83
CA ARG A 107 24.89 -23.53 10.80
C ARG A 107 24.70 -25.01 10.50
N ALA A 108 25.73 -25.59 9.91
CA ALA A 108 25.90 -27.02 9.76
C ALA A 108 27.36 -27.40 10.09
N PRO A 109 27.63 -28.58 10.67
CA PRO A 109 28.99 -28.98 11.02
C PRO A 109 29.97 -28.95 9.84
N GLY A 110 31.05 -28.16 9.95
CA GLY A 110 32.09 -28.05 8.92
C GLY A 110 31.76 -27.12 7.75
N ALA A 111 30.66 -26.36 7.83
CA ALA A 111 30.27 -25.35 6.84
C ALA A 111 30.36 -23.94 7.43
N THR A 112 30.54 -22.94 6.55
CA THR A 112 30.45 -21.52 6.93
C THR A 112 29.01 -21.19 7.33
N PRO A 113 28.77 -20.54 8.49
CA PRO A 113 27.43 -20.14 8.90
C PRO A 113 26.80 -19.15 7.91
N VAL A 114 25.47 -19.25 7.75
CA VAL A 114 24.68 -18.29 6.98
C VAL A 114 23.99 -17.33 7.96
N LEU A 115 24.03 -16.04 7.66
CA LEU A 115 23.41 -14.98 8.44
C LEU A 115 22.43 -14.23 7.55
N VAL A 116 21.20 -14.07 8.03
CA VAL A 116 20.19 -13.19 7.41
C VAL A 116 19.78 -12.15 8.44
N LYS A 117 19.95 -10.88 8.12
CA LYS A 117 19.84 -9.75 9.06
C LYS A 117 18.59 -8.92 8.79
N GLU A 118 18.21 -8.11 9.77
CA GLU A 118 17.08 -7.18 9.65
C GLU A 118 15.76 -7.89 9.27
N ILE A 119 15.55 -9.11 9.77
CA ILE A 119 14.28 -9.82 9.61
C ILE A 119 13.25 -9.19 10.54
N LEU A 120 12.10 -8.83 9.97
CA LEU A 120 10.96 -8.30 10.69
C LEU A 120 9.77 -9.24 10.56
N VAL A 121 8.96 -9.32 11.60
CA VAL A 121 7.62 -9.93 11.54
C VAL A 121 6.61 -8.84 11.84
N GLY A 122 5.68 -8.60 10.92
CA GLY A 122 4.82 -7.42 10.95
C GLY A 122 3.65 -7.47 9.97
N ASP A 123 3.12 -6.31 9.60
CA ASP A 123 1.97 -6.20 8.70
C ASP A 123 2.40 -5.79 7.28
N LEU A 124 2.03 -6.58 6.28
CA LEU A 124 2.27 -6.30 4.87
C LEU A 124 1.07 -5.59 4.23
N TRP A 125 1.32 -4.49 3.52
CA TRP A 125 0.29 -3.72 2.83
C TRP A 125 0.59 -3.58 1.34
N VAL A 126 -0.39 -3.93 0.51
CA VAL A 126 -0.30 -3.73 -0.94
C VAL A 126 -0.74 -2.32 -1.29
N LEU A 127 0.04 -1.65 -2.14
CA LEU A 127 -0.24 -0.32 -2.65
C LEU A 127 -0.60 -0.43 -4.14
N ALA A 128 -1.88 -0.43 -4.48
CA ALA A 128 -2.36 -0.67 -5.85
C ALA A 128 -3.30 0.44 -6.36
N GLY A 129 -3.47 0.51 -7.68
CA GLY A 129 -4.24 1.55 -8.35
C GLY A 129 -3.40 2.35 -9.34
N GLN A 130 -3.62 3.66 -9.42
CA GLN A 130 -2.97 4.51 -10.41
C GLN A 130 -2.08 5.60 -9.79
N SER A 131 -1.87 6.71 -10.50
CA SER A 131 -0.81 7.69 -10.28
C SER A 131 -0.80 8.33 -8.88
N ASN A 132 -1.95 8.55 -8.26
CA ASN A 132 -1.99 9.04 -6.87
C ASN A 132 -1.51 7.96 -5.86
N MET A 133 -1.78 6.67 -6.08
CA MET A 133 -1.18 5.58 -5.29
C MET A 133 0.30 5.37 -5.64
N GLU A 134 0.66 5.50 -6.92
CA GLU A 134 2.05 5.43 -7.40
C GLU A 134 2.93 6.46 -6.68
N GLY A 135 2.35 7.62 -6.37
CA GLY A 135 3.01 8.72 -5.68
C GLY A 135 3.54 9.77 -6.65
N VAL A 136 2.68 10.33 -7.51
CA VAL A 136 3.06 11.42 -8.43
C VAL A 136 3.11 12.81 -7.75
N GLY A 137 3.16 12.84 -6.41
CA GLY A 137 3.49 14.05 -5.65
C GLY A 137 4.94 14.49 -5.87
N ASN A 138 5.19 15.79 -5.73
CA ASN A 138 6.53 16.39 -5.82
C ASN A 138 7.45 15.86 -4.72
N LEU A 139 8.71 15.55 -5.02
CA LEU A 139 9.71 15.10 -4.04
C LEU A 139 10.23 16.28 -3.19
N VAL A 140 9.32 16.93 -2.48
CA VAL A 140 9.57 18.11 -1.63
C VAL A 140 8.83 17.89 -0.31
N ASN A 141 9.50 18.07 0.83
CA ASN A 141 8.92 17.83 2.15
C ASN A 141 8.27 16.44 2.30
N VAL A 142 8.91 15.41 1.73
CA VAL A 142 8.44 14.02 1.82
C VAL A 142 8.47 13.50 3.27
N HIS A 143 7.78 12.40 3.54
CA HIS A 143 7.84 11.76 4.86
C HIS A 143 9.24 11.15 5.09
N SER A 144 9.77 11.26 6.31
CA SER A 144 11.07 10.67 6.65
C SER A 144 10.94 9.14 6.81
N PRO A 145 11.95 8.36 6.39
CA PRO A 145 11.95 6.91 6.65
C PRO A 145 11.86 6.56 8.15
N ASP A 146 11.17 5.46 8.49
CA ASP A 146 11.21 4.81 9.81
C ASP A 146 11.93 3.45 9.66
N PRO A 147 12.90 3.10 10.53
CA PRO A 147 13.67 1.86 10.42
C PRO A 147 12.84 0.57 10.58
N ARG A 148 11.56 0.67 10.97
CA ARG A 148 10.63 -0.47 11.06
C ARG A 148 9.65 -0.54 9.88
N VAL A 149 9.78 0.39 8.92
CA VAL A 149 9.02 0.39 7.68
C VAL A 149 9.92 0.01 6.53
N HIS A 150 9.63 -1.13 5.92
CA HIS A 150 10.40 -1.66 4.80
C HIS A 150 9.53 -1.75 3.56
N SER A 151 10.15 -1.74 2.38
CA SER A 151 9.48 -1.87 1.09
C SER A 151 10.06 -3.04 0.33
N PHE A 152 9.19 -3.89 -0.23
CA PHE A 152 9.55 -4.83 -1.28
C PHE A 152 9.54 -4.07 -2.60
N THR A 153 10.70 -3.55 -3.00
CA THR A 153 10.83 -2.63 -4.15
C THR A 153 10.34 -3.28 -5.44
N MET A 154 10.17 -2.46 -6.49
CA MET A 154 9.81 -2.99 -7.80
C MET A 154 10.93 -3.81 -8.46
N LEU A 155 12.17 -3.71 -7.96
CA LEU A 155 13.29 -4.59 -8.29
C LEU A 155 13.25 -5.94 -7.56
N GLU A 156 12.28 -6.15 -6.65
CA GLU A 156 12.15 -7.34 -5.81
C GLU A 156 13.21 -7.48 -4.72
N GLU A 157 13.69 -6.33 -4.25
CA GLU A 157 14.64 -6.22 -3.15
C GLU A 157 13.93 -5.63 -1.93
N TRP A 158 14.24 -6.17 -0.75
CA TRP A 158 13.80 -5.62 0.52
C TRP A 158 14.78 -4.56 1.03
N GLY A 159 14.24 -3.48 1.59
CA GLY A 159 15.03 -2.46 2.27
C GLY A 159 14.14 -1.46 3.02
N ILE A 160 14.76 -0.59 3.81
CA ILE A 160 14.07 0.50 4.49
C ILE A 160 13.33 1.36 3.45
N ALA A 161 12.04 1.57 3.69
CA ALA A 161 11.19 2.30 2.78
C ALA A 161 11.59 3.78 2.71
N LYS A 162 11.77 4.28 1.50
CA LYS A 162 12.04 5.69 1.20
C LYS A 162 11.29 6.09 -0.06
N GLU A 163 10.90 7.36 -0.14
CA GLU A 163 10.34 7.87 -1.38
C GLU A 163 11.44 7.98 -2.45
N PRO A 164 11.13 7.64 -3.71
CA PRO A 164 9.87 7.11 -4.20
C PRO A 164 9.67 5.61 -3.94
N LEU A 165 8.47 5.20 -3.52
CA LEU A 165 8.15 3.77 -3.35
C LEU A 165 7.98 3.01 -4.68
N HIS A 166 7.38 3.64 -5.69
CA HIS A 166 7.19 3.03 -7.02
C HIS A 166 8.32 3.46 -7.97
N GLU A 167 9.03 2.49 -8.55
CA GLU A 167 10.08 2.70 -9.54
C GLU A 167 9.77 1.91 -10.82
N LEU A 168 8.74 2.35 -11.55
CA LEU A 168 8.18 1.61 -12.71
C LEU A 168 9.23 1.20 -13.74
N ARG A 169 10.18 2.08 -14.04
CA ARG A 169 11.24 1.80 -15.03
C ARG A 169 12.25 0.76 -14.57
N ALA A 170 12.37 0.52 -13.27
CA ALA A 170 13.21 -0.53 -12.71
C ALA A 170 12.41 -1.81 -12.38
N ALA A 171 11.10 -1.80 -12.60
CA ALA A 171 10.24 -2.91 -12.23
C ALA A 171 10.65 -4.19 -12.95
N ARG A 172 10.58 -5.33 -12.26
CA ARG A 172 10.81 -6.63 -12.89
C ARG A 172 9.77 -6.98 -13.95
N ASP A 173 8.55 -6.49 -13.79
CA ASP A 173 7.41 -6.82 -14.65
C ASP A 173 7.27 -5.86 -15.84
N PRO A 174 7.16 -6.39 -17.08
CA PRO A 174 7.13 -5.59 -18.30
C PRO A 174 5.93 -4.66 -18.42
N VAL A 175 4.81 -4.96 -17.78
CA VAL A 175 3.62 -4.09 -17.79
C VAL A 175 3.90 -2.68 -17.28
N HIS A 176 4.96 -2.47 -16.49
CA HIS A 176 5.34 -1.17 -15.95
C HIS A 176 6.30 -0.39 -16.83
N TRP A 177 6.83 -1.00 -17.89
CA TRP A 177 7.81 -0.34 -18.75
C TRP A 177 7.12 0.54 -19.78
N PRO A 178 7.70 1.70 -20.13
CA PRO A 178 7.27 2.42 -21.32
C PRO A 178 7.48 1.54 -22.56
N SER A 179 6.69 1.77 -23.62
CA SER A 179 6.78 1.01 -24.87
C SER A 179 8.15 1.05 -25.55
N THR A 180 8.99 2.03 -25.19
CA THR A 180 10.36 2.19 -25.68
C THR A 180 11.40 1.34 -24.93
N GLN A 181 10.99 0.57 -23.92
CA GLN A 181 11.88 -0.18 -23.03
C GLN A 181 11.59 -1.69 -23.11
N THR A 182 12.64 -2.50 -23.20
CA THR A 182 12.56 -3.96 -23.36
C THR A 182 13.12 -4.75 -22.16
N ALA A 183 13.74 -4.06 -21.20
CA ALA A 183 14.33 -4.63 -19.99
C ALA A 183 14.31 -3.58 -18.86
N PRO A 184 14.32 -3.95 -17.57
CA PRO A 184 14.36 -2.99 -16.48
C PRO A 184 15.62 -2.11 -16.53
N LEU A 185 15.49 -0.83 -16.15
CA LEU A 185 16.66 0.02 -15.94
C LEU A 185 17.48 -0.49 -14.75
N THR A 186 18.79 -0.62 -14.95
CA THR A 186 19.74 -1.06 -13.93
C THR A 186 21.01 -0.19 -13.97
N GLY A 187 21.87 -0.32 -12.96
CA GLY A 187 23.17 0.34 -12.92
C GLY A 187 23.10 1.86 -13.14
N GLU A 188 23.96 2.36 -14.02
CA GLU A 188 24.10 3.79 -14.33
C GLU A 188 22.83 4.39 -14.95
N GLN A 189 22.09 3.63 -15.78
CA GLN A 189 20.85 4.11 -16.38
C GLN A 189 19.79 4.40 -15.30
N LEU A 190 19.68 3.52 -14.31
CA LEU A 190 18.78 3.72 -13.18
C LEU A 190 19.25 4.87 -12.28
N ALA A 191 20.56 4.98 -12.04
CA ALA A 191 21.12 6.10 -11.27
C ALA A 191 20.80 7.44 -11.94
N SER A 192 21.05 7.57 -13.24
CA SER A 192 20.76 8.78 -14.02
C SER A 192 19.25 9.09 -14.06
N PHE A 193 18.40 8.07 -14.15
CA PHE A 193 16.95 8.26 -14.03
C PHE A 193 16.54 8.81 -12.66
N ARG A 194 17.15 8.31 -11.57
CA ARG A 194 16.87 8.76 -10.20
C ARG A 194 17.33 10.19 -9.95
N GLU A 195 18.48 10.60 -10.45
CA GLU A 195 19.03 11.97 -10.26
C GLU A 195 18.08 13.07 -10.75
N ASN A 196 17.39 12.81 -11.86
CA ASN A 196 16.50 13.79 -12.49
C ASN A 196 15.05 13.70 -11.98
N ARG A 197 14.75 12.74 -11.10
CA ARG A 197 13.38 12.48 -10.67
C ARG A 197 12.87 13.59 -9.73
N LYS A 198 11.75 14.21 -10.10
CA LYS A 198 11.08 15.27 -9.31
C LYS A 198 9.75 14.84 -8.68
N LYS A 199 9.19 13.71 -9.14
CA LYS A 199 7.93 13.13 -8.66
C LYS A 199 8.19 11.78 -8.00
N GLY A 200 7.42 11.43 -7.00
CA GLY A 200 7.60 10.17 -6.29
C GLY A 200 7.08 10.16 -4.87
N ALA A 201 6.57 11.27 -4.34
CA ALA A 201 6.00 11.29 -3.00
C ALA A 201 4.62 10.62 -3.01
N GLY A 202 4.39 9.67 -2.12
CA GLY A 202 3.15 8.90 -2.05
C GLY A 202 2.49 8.90 -0.68
N LEU A 203 1.35 8.21 -0.58
CA LEU A 203 0.62 8.03 0.67
C LEU A 203 1.08 6.79 1.47
N GLY A 204 1.84 5.88 0.85
CA GLY A 204 2.18 4.58 1.43
C GLY A 204 3.17 4.65 2.59
N LEU A 205 4.27 5.40 2.44
CA LEU A 205 5.27 5.60 3.49
C LEU A 205 4.68 6.30 4.73
N PRO A 206 3.98 7.45 4.60
CA PRO A 206 3.37 8.11 5.75
C PRO A 206 2.29 7.25 6.43
N PHE A 207 1.51 6.48 5.66
CA PHE A 207 0.59 5.48 6.23
C PHE A 207 1.34 4.46 7.09
N ALA A 208 2.37 3.81 6.55
CA ALA A 208 3.09 2.76 7.25
C ALA A 208 3.80 3.26 8.50
N ALA A 209 4.42 4.43 8.45
CA ALA A 209 5.06 5.05 9.60
C ALA A 209 4.05 5.36 10.72
N GLU A 210 2.85 5.85 10.36
CA GLU A 210 1.80 6.05 11.36
C GLU A 210 1.28 4.72 11.93
N MET A 211 1.12 3.69 11.09
CA MET A 211 0.72 2.36 11.57
C MET A 211 1.71 1.83 12.59
N VAL A 212 3.01 1.89 12.29
CA VAL A 212 4.09 1.52 13.23
C VAL A 212 3.98 2.32 14.53
N LYS A 213 3.74 3.63 14.46
CA LYS A 213 3.60 4.49 15.65
C LYS A 213 2.39 4.10 16.51
N ARG A 214 1.26 3.75 15.89
CA ARG A 214 0.01 3.41 16.59
C ARG A 214 0.00 2.00 17.16
N THR A 215 0.60 1.04 16.46
CA THR A 215 0.50 -0.39 16.81
C THR A 215 1.78 -0.96 17.41
N GLY A 216 2.94 -0.29 17.19
CA GLY A 216 4.26 -0.83 17.52
C GLY A 216 4.72 -1.96 16.59
N VAL A 217 3.91 -2.37 15.61
CA VAL A 217 4.17 -3.49 14.70
C VAL A 217 4.94 -2.99 13.48
N PRO A 218 6.06 -3.64 13.07
CA PRO A 218 6.76 -3.32 11.82
C PRO A 218 5.84 -3.42 10.59
N VAL A 219 6.12 -2.64 9.55
CA VAL A 219 5.30 -2.63 8.33
C VAL A 219 6.14 -2.90 7.09
N GLY A 220 5.66 -3.79 6.23
CA GLY A 220 6.18 -4.01 4.89
C GLY A 220 5.23 -3.45 3.83
N LEU A 221 5.76 -2.69 2.88
CA LEU A 221 5.01 -2.14 1.75
C LEU A 221 5.28 -2.94 0.48
N VAL A 222 4.22 -3.21 -0.30
CA VAL A 222 4.29 -3.88 -1.59
C VAL A 222 3.74 -2.93 -2.67
N PRO A 223 4.60 -2.08 -3.29
CA PRO A 223 4.23 -1.17 -4.36
C PRO A 223 3.80 -1.93 -5.62
N CYS A 224 2.61 -1.64 -6.14
CA CYS A 224 2.02 -2.29 -7.33
C CYS A 224 1.32 -1.30 -8.28
N ALA A 225 1.14 -0.04 -7.90
CA ALA A 225 0.37 0.93 -8.68
C ALA A 225 1.08 1.34 -10.00
N HIS A 226 0.27 1.79 -10.97
CA HIS A 226 0.74 2.27 -12.28
C HIS A 226 -0.17 3.41 -12.78
N GLY A 227 0.40 4.59 -13.01
CA GLY A 227 -0.28 5.79 -13.48
C GLY A 227 -1.08 5.67 -14.78
N GLY A 228 -2.20 6.39 -14.86
CA GLY A 228 -3.05 6.43 -16.06
C GLY A 228 -3.88 5.17 -16.31
N THR A 229 -3.90 4.21 -15.40
CA THR A 229 -4.59 2.94 -15.59
C THR A 229 -6.07 2.99 -15.20
N SER A 230 -6.92 2.29 -15.96
CA SER A 230 -8.35 2.08 -15.69
C SER A 230 -8.60 0.73 -15.02
N MET A 231 -9.78 0.51 -14.46
CA MET A 231 -10.15 -0.80 -13.92
C MET A 231 -10.15 -1.92 -14.96
N ALA A 232 -10.33 -1.61 -16.25
CA ALA A 232 -10.20 -2.60 -17.32
C ALA A 232 -8.77 -3.15 -17.47
N GLN A 233 -7.74 -2.38 -17.08
CA GLN A 233 -6.34 -2.85 -17.09
C GLN A 233 -5.99 -3.62 -15.81
N TRP A 234 -6.80 -3.47 -14.76
CA TRP A 234 -6.72 -4.20 -13.49
C TRP A 234 -7.65 -5.42 -13.46
N ASP A 235 -8.24 -5.78 -14.61
CA ASP A 235 -9.21 -6.86 -14.72
C ASP A 235 -8.62 -8.21 -14.25
N PRO A 236 -9.23 -8.88 -13.26
CA PRO A 236 -8.75 -10.17 -12.76
C PRO A 236 -8.64 -11.25 -13.83
N ALA A 237 -9.38 -11.17 -14.94
CA ALA A 237 -9.23 -12.09 -16.07
C ALA A 237 -7.84 -12.03 -16.72
N LEU A 238 -7.06 -10.98 -16.46
CA LEU A 238 -5.69 -10.82 -16.95
C LEU A 238 -4.64 -11.49 -16.06
N ARG A 239 -5.02 -12.07 -14.92
CA ARG A 239 -4.13 -12.74 -13.95
C ARG A 239 -3.07 -13.64 -14.57
N ASP A 240 -3.47 -14.47 -15.53
CA ASP A 240 -2.59 -15.49 -16.11
C ASP A 240 -1.59 -14.92 -17.12
N LYS A 241 -1.68 -13.62 -17.43
CA LYS A 241 -0.62 -12.89 -18.15
C LYS A 241 0.58 -12.55 -17.28
N GLY A 242 0.57 -12.88 -15.99
CA GLY A 242 1.70 -12.65 -15.09
C GLY A 242 2.17 -11.20 -15.13
N GLY A 243 3.48 -11.00 -15.31
CA GLY A 243 4.11 -9.67 -15.37
C GLY A 243 3.69 -8.79 -16.56
N ASP A 244 2.95 -9.33 -17.54
CA ASP A 244 2.42 -8.58 -18.68
C ASP A 244 1.06 -7.91 -18.40
N SER A 245 0.53 -8.05 -17.18
CA SER A 245 -0.70 -7.36 -16.73
C SER A 245 -0.54 -6.78 -15.33
N LEU A 246 -1.31 -5.73 -15.01
CA LEU A 246 -1.23 -5.08 -13.70
C LEU A 246 -1.69 -6.01 -12.58
N TYR A 247 -2.81 -6.70 -12.81
CA TYR A 247 -3.33 -7.68 -11.86
C TYR A 247 -2.36 -8.85 -11.68
N GLY A 248 -1.86 -9.44 -12.76
CA GLY A 248 -0.88 -10.54 -12.71
C GLY A 248 0.44 -10.14 -12.04
N SER A 249 0.95 -8.93 -12.31
CA SER A 249 2.10 -8.32 -11.62
C SER A 249 1.86 -8.23 -10.11
N MET A 250 0.71 -7.69 -9.69
CA MET A 250 0.34 -7.63 -8.26
C MET A 250 0.29 -9.02 -7.61
N ILE A 251 -0.36 -10.00 -8.24
CA ILE A 251 -0.42 -11.38 -7.72
C ILE A 251 0.99 -11.96 -7.59
N ARG A 252 1.86 -11.78 -8.58
CA ARG A 252 3.24 -12.28 -8.58
C ARG A 252 4.04 -11.66 -7.43
N ARG A 253 3.92 -10.35 -7.23
CA ARG A 253 4.62 -9.61 -6.17
C ARG A 253 4.12 -10.02 -4.78
N VAL A 254 2.82 -10.21 -4.59
CA VAL A 254 2.27 -10.71 -3.32
C VAL A 254 2.73 -12.14 -3.02
N LYS A 255 2.79 -13.02 -4.03
CA LYS A 255 3.38 -14.36 -3.88
C LYS A 255 4.86 -14.30 -3.49
N ALA A 256 5.63 -13.37 -4.05
CA ALA A 256 7.05 -13.20 -3.74
C ALA A 256 7.32 -12.81 -2.28
N VAL A 257 6.37 -12.13 -1.63
CA VAL A 257 6.47 -11.77 -0.19
C VAL A 257 5.80 -12.78 0.75
N GLY A 258 5.37 -13.95 0.24
CA GLY A 258 4.80 -15.04 1.04
C GLY A 258 3.31 -15.31 0.81
N GLY A 259 2.66 -14.53 -0.05
CA GLY A 259 1.27 -14.76 -0.51
C GLY A 259 0.18 -14.29 0.46
N GLN A 260 0.54 -13.81 1.64
CA GLN A 260 -0.40 -13.28 2.63
C GLN A 260 -0.04 -11.83 2.98
N VAL A 261 -1.06 -11.00 3.14
CA VAL A 261 -0.93 -9.58 3.47
C VAL A 261 -2.00 -9.14 4.46
N LYS A 262 -1.76 -8.04 5.16
CA LYS A 262 -2.68 -7.44 6.13
C LYS A 262 -3.85 -6.75 5.45
N GLY A 263 -3.62 -6.16 4.28
CA GLY A 263 -4.65 -5.43 3.55
C GLY A 263 -4.14 -4.77 2.26
N VAL A 264 -5.07 -4.14 1.55
CA VAL A 264 -4.80 -3.38 0.33
C VAL A 264 -5.20 -1.92 0.53
N LEU A 265 -4.30 -1.03 0.12
CA LEU A 265 -4.60 0.38 -0.11
C LEU A 265 -4.78 0.60 -1.61
N TRP A 266 -5.91 1.18 -1.98
CA TRP A 266 -6.30 1.37 -3.38
C TRP A 266 -6.64 2.83 -3.70
N TYR A 267 -5.96 3.43 -4.67
CA TYR A 267 -6.34 4.76 -5.16
C TYR A 267 -6.38 4.74 -6.69
N GLN A 268 -7.61 4.65 -7.20
CA GLN A 268 -7.89 4.64 -8.63
C GLN A 268 -9.34 5.05 -8.92
N GLY A 269 -9.53 5.62 -10.12
CA GLY A 269 -10.83 5.82 -10.76
C GLY A 269 -10.81 6.98 -11.77
N GLU A 270 -9.74 7.77 -11.80
CA GLU A 270 -9.62 8.95 -12.65
C GLU A 270 -9.74 8.59 -14.14
N SER A 271 -9.12 7.48 -14.56
CA SER A 271 -9.22 6.98 -15.95
C SER A 271 -10.57 6.33 -16.29
N ASP A 272 -11.41 6.03 -15.29
CA ASP A 272 -12.74 5.44 -15.49
C ASP A 272 -13.85 6.51 -15.59
N ALA A 273 -13.53 7.78 -15.38
CA ALA A 273 -14.46 8.90 -15.49
C ALA A 273 -14.76 9.27 -16.96
N ASN A 274 -15.33 8.33 -17.72
CA ASN A 274 -15.74 8.47 -19.11
C ASN A 274 -16.95 7.59 -19.43
N ALA A 275 -17.61 7.85 -20.57
CA ALA A 275 -18.85 7.19 -20.98
C ALA A 275 -18.77 5.66 -21.14
N LYS A 276 -17.58 5.11 -21.37
CA LYS A 276 -17.38 3.67 -21.57
C LYS A 276 -17.17 2.93 -20.25
N ALA A 277 -16.39 3.52 -19.35
CA ALA A 277 -15.92 2.84 -18.14
C ALA A 277 -16.82 3.08 -16.92
N GLU A 278 -17.36 4.30 -16.77
CA GLU A 278 -18.17 4.68 -15.60
C GLU A 278 -19.38 3.76 -15.35
N PRO A 279 -20.16 3.34 -16.36
CA PRO A 279 -21.31 2.45 -16.14
C PRO A 279 -20.94 1.09 -15.55
N LEU A 280 -19.71 0.62 -15.79
CA LEU A 280 -19.19 -0.67 -15.34
C LEU A 280 -18.44 -0.56 -14.01
N PHE A 281 -18.34 0.65 -13.43
CA PHE A 281 -17.36 0.91 -12.38
C PHE A 281 -17.60 0.04 -11.14
N ARG A 282 -18.83 -0.01 -10.63
CA ARG A 282 -19.16 -0.76 -9.40
C ARG A 282 -19.04 -2.26 -9.57
N GLU A 283 -19.43 -2.77 -10.73
CA GLU A 283 -19.33 -4.20 -11.08
C GLU A 283 -17.86 -4.62 -11.07
N LYS A 284 -17.02 -3.95 -11.88
CA LYS A 284 -15.58 -4.23 -11.95
C LYS A 284 -14.88 -4.05 -10.61
N PHE A 285 -15.27 -3.05 -9.81
CA PHE A 285 -14.65 -2.84 -8.51
C PHE A 285 -15.04 -3.94 -7.50
N THR A 286 -16.28 -4.43 -7.57
CA THR A 286 -16.74 -5.58 -6.77
C THR A 286 -15.99 -6.85 -7.15
N GLU A 287 -15.86 -7.11 -8.45
CA GLU A 287 -15.12 -8.26 -8.99
C GLU A 287 -13.65 -8.22 -8.62
N LEU A 288 -13.01 -7.04 -8.73
CA LEU A 288 -11.63 -6.83 -8.33
C LEU A 288 -11.42 -7.19 -6.85
N ILE A 289 -12.24 -6.65 -5.95
CA ILE A 289 -12.10 -6.91 -4.50
C ILE A 289 -12.33 -8.39 -4.19
N ALA A 290 -13.33 -9.02 -4.82
CA ALA A 290 -13.60 -10.45 -4.64
C ALA A 290 -12.43 -11.32 -5.14
N ALA A 291 -11.88 -11.01 -6.31
CA ALA A 291 -10.75 -11.72 -6.88
C ALA A 291 -9.48 -11.57 -6.02
N VAL A 292 -9.17 -10.35 -5.57
CA VAL A 292 -8.04 -10.09 -4.67
C VAL A 292 -8.14 -10.91 -3.38
N ARG A 293 -9.32 -10.92 -2.75
CA ARG A 293 -9.58 -11.71 -1.54
C ARG A 293 -9.38 -13.21 -1.77
N SER A 294 -9.87 -13.71 -2.90
CA SER A 294 -9.70 -15.12 -3.29
C SER A 294 -8.23 -15.46 -3.56
N ASP A 295 -7.55 -14.68 -4.40
CA ASP A 295 -6.17 -14.94 -4.80
C ASP A 295 -5.16 -14.79 -3.65
N PHE A 296 -5.45 -13.94 -2.66
CA PHE A 296 -4.62 -13.78 -1.46
C PHE A 296 -5.02 -14.74 -0.33
N GLY A 297 -6.03 -15.58 -0.55
CA GLY A 297 -6.50 -16.56 0.44
C GLY A 297 -7.08 -15.93 1.71
N SER A 298 -7.64 -14.72 1.61
CA SER A 298 -8.18 -13.95 2.74
C SER A 298 -9.56 -13.40 2.38
N PRO A 299 -10.66 -14.13 2.66
CA PRO A 299 -12.02 -13.75 2.26
C PRO A 299 -12.50 -12.43 2.89
N ASP A 300 -11.97 -12.09 4.07
CA ASP A 300 -12.25 -10.83 4.76
C ASP A 300 -11.05 -9.88 4.69
N LEU A 301 -10.25 -9.90 3.62
CA LEU A 301 -9.10 -8.99 3.50
C LEU A 301 -9.57 -7.52 3.57
N PRO A 302 -8.99 -6.69 4.48
CA PRO A 302 -9.23 -5.25 4.49
C PRO A 302 -8.86 -4.60 3.16
N PHE A 303 -9.79 -3.82 2.61
CA PHE A 303 -9.59 -3.10 1.36
C PHE A 303 -9.98 -1.63 1.55
N TYR A 304 -8.99 -0.76 1.74
CA TYR A 304 -9.22 0.66 1.97
C TYR A 304 -8.88 1.45 0.72
N TYR A 305 -9.80 2.32 0.30
CA TYR A 305 -9.66 3.06 -0.94
C TYR A 305 -9.94 4.55 -0.80
N VAL A 306 -9.51 5.29 -1.80
CA VAL A 306 -9.62 6.75 -1.82
C VAL A 306 -10.66 7.17 -2.84
N GLN A 307 -11.62 7.99 -2.41
CA GLN A 307 -12.55 8.66 -3.31
C GLN A 307 -11.82 9.76 -4.07
N LEU A 308 -12.07 9.88 -5.38
CA LEU A 308 -11.34 10.78 -6.26
C LEU A 308 -11.27 12.22 -5.73
N GLY A 309 -10.07 12.78 -5.84
CA GLY A 309 -9.75 14.16 -5.47
C GLY A 309 -10.17 15.18 -6.53
N ARG A 310 -9.42 16.29 -6.58
CA ARG A 310 -9.64 17.37 -7.56
C ARG A 310 -8.96 17.05 -8.90
N HIS A 311 -9.51 17.59 -9.98
CA HIS A 311 -8.95 17.58 -11.33
C HIS A 311 -9.30 18.89 -12.03
N ILE A 312 -8.28 19.67 -12.41
CA ILE A 312 -8.41 20.95 -13.11
C ILE A 312 -8.76 20.72 -14.59
N ASP A 313 -10.03 20.41 -14.84
CA ASP A 313 -10.61 20.20 -16.17
C ASP A 313 -12.14 20.30 -16.11
N ALA A 314 -12.77 20.83 -17.16
CA ALA A 314 -14.21 21.00 -17.27
C ALA A 314 -14.92 19.86 -18.05
N ASN A 315 -14.17 18.95 -18.66
CA ASN A 315 -14.74 17.83 -19.41
C ASN A 315 -15.17 16.68 -18.49
N ASN A 316 -16.15 15.89 -18.94
CA ASN A 316 -16.59 14.64 -18.28
C ASN A 316 -16.99 14.77 -16.80
N VAL A 317 -17.41 15.96 -16.35
CA VAL A 317 -17.81 16.25 -14.96
C VAL A 317 -18.84 15.26 -14.44
N LYS A 318 -19.86 14.96 -15.25
CA LYS A 318 -20.89 13.95 -14.93
C LYS A 318 -20.26 12.60 -14.56
N PHE A 319 -19.34 12.10 -15.38
CA PHE A 319 -18.70 10.80 -15.13
C PHE A 319 -17.79 10.84 -13.91
N TRP A 320 -17.09 11.95 -13.67
CA TRP A 320 -16.28 12.14 -12.47
C TRP A 320 -17.10 12.05 -11.19
N ASN A 321 -18.21 12.80 -11.11
CA ASN A 321 -19.07 12.78 -9.95
C ASN A 321 -19.78 11.42 -9.78
N ASN A 322 -20.10 10.73 -10.87
CA ASN A 322 -20.64 9.38 -10.80
C ASN A 322 -19.63 8.36 -10.26
N VAL A 323 -18.35 8.44 -10.66
CA VAL A 323 -17.28 7.59 -10.10
C VAL A 323 -17.10 7.89 -8.61
N GLN A 324 -17.04 9.17 -8.20
CA GLN A 324 -16.99 9.54 -6.78
C GLN A 324 -18.18 8.97 -5.99
N ASN A 325 -19.41 9.13 -6.50
CA ASN A 325 -20.59 8.60 -5.84
C ASN A 325 -20.59 7.07 -5.78
N SER A 326 -20.07 6.41 -6.83
CA SER A 326 -19.88 4.96 -6.84
C SER A 326 -18.89 4.53 -5.76
N GLN A 327 -17.72 5.14 -5.68
CA GLN A 327 -16.74 4.89 -4.60
C GLN A 327 -17.39 5.08 -3.23
N ARG A 328 -18.16 6.15 -3.00
CA ARG A 328 -18.88 6.33 -1.72
C ARG A 328 -19.82 5.16 -1.40
N LEU A 329 -20.61 4.73 -2.36
CA LEU A 329 -21.65 3.71 -2.16
C LEU A 329 -21.09 2.29 -2.02
N MET A 330 -19.89 2.03 -2.53
CA MET A 330 -19.21 0.75 -2.33
C MET A 330 -18.99 0.43 -0.85
N GLU A 331 -18.76 1.43 0.02
CA GLU A 331 -18.54 1.22 1.45
C GLU A 331 -19.74 0.55 2.15
N SER A 332 -20.97 0.86 1.70
CA SER A 332 -22.18 0.23 2.22
C SER A 332 -22.52 -1.12 1.56
N SER A 333 -21.89 -1.42 0.42
CA SER A 333 -22.22 -2.59 -0.41
C SER A 333 -21.29 -3.78 -0.17
N LEU A 334 -20.10 -3.55 0.41
CA LEU A 334 -19.08 -4.58 0.61
C LEU A 334 -18.64 -4.64 2.07
N LYS A 335 -18.35 -5.86 2.54
CA LYS A 335 -17.80 -6.07 3.89
C LYS A 335 -16.32 -5.71 3.93
N ASN A 336 -15.85 -5.26 5.09
CA ASN A 336 -14.45 -4.95 5.39
C ASN A 336 -13.74 -4.11 4.34
N VAL A 337 -14.45 -3.09 3.86
CA VAL A 337 -13.90 -2.03 3.02
C VAL A 337 -14.06 -0.69 3.72
N GLY A 338 -13.35 0.32 3.27
CA GLY A 338 -13.49 1.67 3.79
C GLY A 338 -13.01 2.71 2.80
N VAL A 339 -13.66 3.88 2.78
CA VAL A 339 -13.32 4.96 1.84
C VAL A 339 -12.92 6.24 2.55
N VAL A 340 -11.97 6.98 1.98
CA VAL A 340 -11.56 8.30 2.46
C VAL A 340 -11.59 9.33 1.34
N ALA A 341 -11.92 10.58 1.66
CA ALA A 341 -11.93 11.67 0.68
C ALA A 341 -10.50 12.13 0.33
N ALA A 342 -10.33 12.75 -0.85
CA ALA A 342 -9.11 13.46 -1.24
C ALA A 342 -9.39 14.81 -1.95
N ASN A 343 -10.66 15.23 -2.05
CA ASN A 343 -11.10 16.38 -2.81
C ASN A 343 -10.84 17.74 -2.13
N ASP A 344 -10.39 17.75 -0.88
CA ASP A 344 -10.05 18.94 -0.10
C ASP A 344 -8.54 19.25 -0.07
N TYR A 345 -7.72 18.44 -0.74
CA TYR A 345 -6.28 18.68 -0.82
C TYR A 345 -5.88 19.53 -2.01
N GLU A 346 -4.77 20.26 -1.86
CA GLU A 346 -4.09 20.91 -2.97
C GLU A 346 -3.46 19.89 -3.92
N LEU A 347 -3.22 20.34 -5.15
CA LEU A 347 -2.62 19.53 -6.21
C LEU A 347 -1.19 20.00 -6.52
N ASP A 348 -0.33 19.07 -6.91
CA ASP A 348 1.02 19.38 -7.41
C ASP A 348 1.06 19.56 -8.95
N ASP A 349 -0.04 19.27 -9.63
CA ASP A 349 -0.32 19.55 -11.04
C ASP A 349 -1.85 19.55 -11.28
N GLY A 350 -2.32 19.42 -12.52
CA GLY A 350 -3.76 19.47 -12.82
C GLY A 350 -4.61 18.33 -12.24
N ILE A 351 -4.04 17.27 -11.66
CA ILE A 351 -4.81 16.10 -11.21
C ILE A 351 -4.20 15.34 -10.01
N HIS A 352 -2.90 15.45 -9.77
CA HIS A 352 -2.25 14.70 -8.69
C HIS A 352 -2.29 15.45 -7.36
N VAL A 353 -2.76 14.77 -6.32
CA VAL A 353 -2.76 15.28 -4.94
C VAL A 353 -1.33 15.65 -4.55
N GLY A 354 -1.17 16.85 -4.00
CA GLY A 354 0.14 17.36 -3.64
C GLY A 354 0.76 16.59 -2.48
N THR A 355 2.08 16.67 -2.33
CA THR A 355 2.83 15.88 -1.33
C THR A 355 2.33 16.06 0.11
N SER A 356 1.93 17.26 0.50
CA SER A 356 1.32 17.49 1.82
C SER A 356 0.00 16.73 1.99
N GLY A 357 -0.84 16.76 0.95
CA GLY A 357 -2.12 16.05 0.92
C GLY A 357 -1.93 14.53 0.95
N LEU A 358 -0.98 13.98 0.17
CA LEU A 358 -0.66 12.56 0.19
C LEU A 358 -0.13 12.10 1.56
N LYS A 359 0.69 12.92 2.23
CA LYS A 359 1.13 12.66 3.61
C LYS A 359 -0.05 12.58 4.58
N HIS A 360 -0.94 13.55 4.55
CA HIS A 360 -2.11 13.57 5.42
C HIS A 360 -3.11 12.43 5.10
N LEU A 361 -3.32 12.16 3.81
CA LEU A 361 -4.17 11.07 3.34
C LEU A 361 -3.69 9.70 3.87
N GLY A 362 -2.38 9.44 3.82
CA GLY A 362 -1.77 8.22 4.37
C GLY A 362 -1.78 8.18 5.90
N ALA A 363 -1.13 9.15 6.55
CA ALA A 363 -0.87 9.15 7.99
C ALA A 363 -2.10 9.50 8.85
N VAL A 364 -3.14 10.11 8.29
CA VAL A 364 -4.35 10.45 9.04
C VAL A 364 -5.50 9.60 8.57
N ARG A 365 -5.92 9.75 7.31
CA ARG A 365 -7.18 9.16 6.85
C ARG A 365 -7.12 7.65 6.72
N LEU A 366 -6.17 7.11 5.94
CA LEU A 366 -6.03 5.67 5.75
C LEU A 366 -5.58 4.96 7.03
N ALA A 367 -4.70 5.57 7.83
CA ALA A 367 -4.31 5.01 9.13
C ALA A 367 -5.48 4.96 10.14
N ASN A 368 -6.36 5.97 10.17
CA ASN A 368 -7.59 5.95 10.98
C ASN A 368 -8.51 4.79 10.55
N MET A 369 -8.72 4.62 9.23
CA MET A 369 -9.51 3.51 8.69
C MET A 369 -8.93 2.14 9.06
N ALA A 370 -7.62 1.96 8.90
CA ALA A 370 -6.96 0.68 9.11
C ALA A 370 -6.85 0.26 10.58
N THR A 371 -6.75 1.21 11.50
CA THR A 371 -6.62 0.91 12.94
C THR A 371 -7.96 0.84 13.67
N SER A 372 -9.06 1.31 13.07
CA SER A 372 -10.36 1.45 13.75
C SER A 372 -10.28 2.23 15.08
N THR A 373 -9.26 3.09 15.23
CA THR A 373 -9.05 3.93 16.43
C THR A 373 -10.03 5.09 16.52
N GLY A 374 -10.80 5.32 15.45
CA GLY A 374 -11.87 6.31 15.36
C GLY A 374 -12.96 5.86 14.40
N LYS A 375 -13.89 6.78 14.14
CA LYS A 375 -14.97 6.60 13.17
C LYS A 375 -14.48 6.87 11.74
N PRO A 376 -15.17 6.37 10.69
CA PRO A 376 -14.72 6.49 9.30
C PRO A 376 -14.75 7.90 8.68
N GLY A 377 -15.14 8.90 9.47
CA GLY A 377 -15.36 10.27 9.01
C GLY A 377 -16.81 10.52 8.60
N PRO A 378 -17.15 11.78 8.23
CA PRO A 378 -18.52 12.18 7.96
C PRO A 378 -19.17 11.38 6.82
N ARG A 379 -20.32 10.76 7.11
CA ARG A 379 -21.19 10.09 6.13
C ARG A 379 -22.59 10.67 6.20
N VAL A 380 -23.04 11.27 5.10
CA VAL A 380 -24.38 11.88 5.03
C VAL A 380 -25.45 10.83 5.33
N SER A 381 -26.32 11.14 6.28
CA SER A 381 -27.41 10.26 6.71
C SER A 381 -28.80 10.84 6.45
N GLY A 382 -28.90 12.14 6.20
CA GLY A 382 -30.17 12.79 5.84
C GLY A 382 -30.03 14.29 5.61
N ALA A 383 -31.05 14.86 4.97
CA ALA A 383 -31.20 16.30 4.79
C ALA A 383 -32.66 16.70 5.04
N LEU A 384 -32.90 17.44 6.12
CA LEU A 384 -34.24 17.87 6.55
C LEU A 384 -34.41 19.37 6.30
N TYR A 385 -35.41 19.75 5.52
CA TYR A 385 -35.82 21.12 5.29
C TYR A 385 -36.82 21.59 6.35
N THR A 386 -36.64 22.81 6.83
CA THR A 386 -37.61 23.48 7.71
C THR A 386 -37.92 24.85 7.13
N ALA A 387 -39.20 25.10 6.84
CA ALA A 387 -39.66 26.37 6.31
C ALA A 387 -39.43 27.51 7.31
N GLY A 388 -38.92 28.63 6.80
CA GLY A 388 -38.75 29.88 7.54
C GLY A 388 -39.83 30.90 7.19
N ALA A 389 -39.59 32.17 7.56
CA ALA A 389 -40.46 33.27 7.16
C ALA A 389 -40.39 33.52 5.64
N GLY A 390 -41.53 33.77 5.01
CA GLY A 390 -41.62 34.01 3.57
C GLY A 390 -41.16 32.79 2.76
N ASN A 391 -40.27 33.02 1.78
CA ASN A 391 -39.69 31.96 0.93
C ASN A 391 -38.36 31.41 1.47
N SER A 392 -37.96 31.76 2.70
CA SER A 392 -36.71 31.28 3.29
C SER A 392 -36.88 29.93 3.99
N GLY A 393 -35.76 29.30 4.34
CA GLY A 393 -35.78 28.12 5.20
C GLY A 393 -34.38 27.64 5.57
N THR A 394 -34.32 26.52 6.27
CA THR A 394 -33.07 25.86 6.65
C THR A 394 -33.07 24.42 6.14
N VAL A 395 -31.91 23.92 5.72
CA VAL A 395 -31.68 22.49 5.51
C VAL A 395 -30.66 22.02 6.54
N ARG A 396 -31.08 21.16 7.47
CA ARG A 396 -30.19 20.45 8.38
C ARG A 396 -29.70 19.19 7.69
N VAL A 397 -28.39 19.11 7.47
CA VAL A 397 -27.71 17.94 6.92
C VAL A 397 -27.06 17.18 8.06
N SER A 398 -27.47 15.93 8.24
CA SER A 398 -26.98 15.08 9.33
C SER A 398 -25.90 14.13 8.84
N PHE A 399 -24.90 13.90 9.69
CA PHE A 399 -23.78 13.01 9.40
C PHE A 399 -23.60 11.97 10.49
N THR A 400 -23.34 10.73 10.06
CA THR A 400 -22.81 9.67 10.90
C THR A 400 -21.29 9.60 10.73
N GLY A 401 -20.60 8.80 11.55
CA GLY A 401 -19.17 8.57 11.41
C GLY A 401 -18.25 9.75 11.77
N VAL A 402 -18.78 10.86 12.30
CA VAL A 402 -18.00 12.05 12.69
C VAL A 402 -17.19 11.80 13.97
N ASN A 403 -15.89 12.06 13.92
CA ASN A 403 -15.02 12.12 15.08
C ASN A 403 -15.12 13.50 15.74
N GLY A 404 -15.78 13.57 16.91
CA GLY A 404 -16.03 14.85 17.58
C GLY A 404 -17.06 15.70 16.83
N SER A 405 -16.66 16.89 16.40
CA SER A 405 -17.46 17.84 15.61
C SER A 405 -16.87 18.10 14.22
N LEU A 406 -17.71 18.58 13.31
CA LEU A 406 -17.28 19.15 12.04
C LEU A 406 -16.56 20.49 12.25
N LYS A 407 -15.53 20.74 11.45
CA LYS A 407 -14.73 21.97 11.43
C LYS A 407 -14.39 22.34 9.99
N SER A 408 -14.06 23.61 9.76
CA SER A 408 -13.57 24.09 8.47
C SER A 408 -12.50 25.16 8.64
N ALA A 409 -11.53 25.17 7.74
CA ALA A 409 -10.61 26.30 7.59
C ALA A 409 -11.35 27.41 6.83
N GLY A 410 -11.77 28.47 7.55
CA GLY A 410 -12.58 29.55 6.97
C GLY A 410 -14.05 29.19 6.79
N ARG A 411 -14.73 29.85 5.84
CA ARG A 411 -16.17 29.66 5.58
C ARG A 411 -16.44 28.21 5.14
N PRO A 412 -17.30 27.45 5.84
CA PRO A 412 -17.67 26.10 5.41
C PRO A 412 -18.41 26.16 4.07
N THR A 413 -18.01 25.31 3.12
CA THR A 413 -18.53 25.35 1.75
C THR A 413 -18.45 23.98 1.08
N GLY A 414 -19.02 23.88 -0.12
CA GLY A 414 -19.03 22.67 -0.94
C GLY A 414 -20.42 22.09 -1.20
N PHE A 415 -21.46 22.59 -0.55
CA PHE A 415 -22.85 22.12 -0.74
C PHE A 415 -23.53 22.80 -1.93
N SER A 416 -24.30 22.01 -2.69
CA SER A 416 -25.12 22.47 -3.80
C SER A 416 -26.54 21.91 -3.69
N VAL A 417 -27.55 22.72 -3.99
CA VAL A 417 -28.93 22.26 -4.20
C VAL A 417 -29.13 22.02 -5.69
N MET A 418 -29.70 20.87 -6.04
CA MET A 418 -30.08 20.52 -7.41
C MET A 418 -31.61 20.50 -7.53
N ASN A 419 -32.17 21.00 -8.63
CA ASN A 419 -33.60 20.84 -8.92
C ASN A 419 -33.92 19.41 -9.43
N GLY A 420 -35.19 19.13 -9.74
CA GLY A 420 -35.62 17.83 -10.28
C GLY A 420 -35.08 17.48 -11.67
N GLU A 421 -34.54 18.45 -12.40
CA GLU A 421 -33.89 18.26 -13.71
C GLU A 421 -32.38 17.96 -13.56
N GLY A 422 -31.83 18.12 -12.36
CA GLY A 422 -30.40 17.95 -12.09
C GLY A 422 -29.57 19.20 -12.34
N ASP A 423 -30.18 20.39 -12.35
CA ASP A 423 -29.48 21.68 -12.44
C ASP A 423 -29.21 22.29 -11.06
N MET A 424 -28.03 22.90 -10.89
CA MET A 424 -27.65 23.61 -9.66
C MET A 424 -28.48 24.87 -9.49
N VAL A 425 -29.09 25.04 -8.31
CA VAL A 425 -29.86 26.23 -7.94
C VAL A 425 -29.13 26.98 -6.81
N PRO A 426 -28.71 28.25 -7.01
CA PRO A 426 -27.92 29.00 -6.05
C PRO A 426 -28.79 29.54 -4.91
N LEU A 427 -29.19 28.67 -3.99
CA LEU A 427 -30.09 28.99 -2.87
C LEU A 427 -29.38 29.16 -1.52
N ILE A 428 -28.20 28.55 -1.37
CA ILE A 428 -27.47 28.51 -0.10
C ILE A 428 -26.70 29.82 0.07
N TYR A 429 -27.10 30.66 1.02
CA TYR A 429 -26.40 31.93 1.29
C TYR A 429 -25.48 31.87 2.51
N ARG A 430 -25.74 30.94 3.44
CA ARG A 430 -24.89 30.71 4.63
C ARG A 430 -24.87 29.23 5.00
N THR A 431 -23.72 28.77 5.49
CA THR A 431 -23.47 27.41 5.95
C THR A 431 -22.88 27.49 7.36
N ASP A 432 -23.57 26.91 8.33
CA ASP A 432 -23.14 26.88 9.73
C ASP A 432 -22.81 25.43 10.14
N LEU A 433 -21.72 25.20 10.87
CA LEU A 433 -21.38 23.90 11.43
C LEU A 433 -21.97 23.79 12.84
N ALA A 434 -22.74 22.74 13.11
CA ALA A 434 -23.46 22.54 14.37
C ALA A 434 -23.17 21.14 14.93
N GLY A 435 -22.04 20.99 15.62
CA GLY A 435 -21.61 19.69 16.14
C GLY A 435 -21.30 18.72 15.00
N THR A 436 -22.11 17.68 14.85
CA THR A 436 -21.99 16.70 13.75
C THR A 436 -22.78 17.10 12.50
N ASP A 437 -23.63 18.11 12.60
CA ASP A 437 -24.55 18.52 11.54
C ASP A 437 -24.03 19.76 10.81
N VAL A 438 -24.56 19.97 9.60
CA VAL A 438 -24.42 21.22 8.85
C VAL A 438 -25.79 21.87 8.69
N ILE A 439 -25.89 23.17 8.93
CA ILE A 439 -27.11 23.96 8.73
C ILE A 439 -26.91 24.87 7.52
N LEU A 440 -27.69 24.63 6.46
CA LEU A 440 -27.70 25.44 5.24
C LEU A 440 -28.85 26.42 5.30
N GLN A 441 -28.56 27.71 5.17
CA GLN A 441 -29.58 28.76 5.08
C GLN A 441 -29.99 28.96 3.62
N ILE A 442 -31.29 28.80 3.35
CA ILE A 442 -31.89 28.84 2.01
C ILE A 442 -32.64 30.16 1.82
N GLY A 443 -32.26 30.93 0.79
CA GLY A 443 -32.76 32.29 0.56
C GLY A 443 -34.07 32.39 -0.20
N ASN A 444 -34.47 31.34 -0.92
CA ASN A 444 -35.68 31.30 -1.74
C ASN A 444 -36.37 29.93 -1.68
N LYS A 445 -37.57 29.84 -2.27
CA LYS A 445 -38.38 28.62 -2.28
C LYS A 445 -37.57 27.44 -2.81
N LEU A 446 -37.50 26.37 -2.03
CA LEU A 446 -36.86 25.14 -2.45
C LEU A 446 -37.66 24.50 -3.60
N PRO A 447 -37.03 24.12 -4.73
CA PRO A 447 -37.71 23.42 -5.81
C PRO A 447 -38.33 22.10 -5.34
N ALA A 448 -39.46 21.71 -5.94
CA ALA A 448 -40.04 20.40 -5.70
C ALA A 448 -39.07 19.30 -6.14
N GLY A 449 -38.88 18.28 -5.30
CA GLY A 449 -37.94 17.19 -5.58
C GLY A 449 -36.46 17.61 -5.52
N ALA A 450 -36.14 18.74 -4.88
CA ALA A 450 -34.75 19.17 -4.76
C ALA A 450 -33.88 18.14 -4.03
N THR A 451 -32.65 17.99 -4.50
CA THR A 451 -31.64 17.13 -3.88
C THR A 451 -30.42 17.94 -3.48
N LEU A 452 -29.65 17.40 -2.54
CA LEU A 452 -28.41 17.96 -2.04
C LEU A 452 -27.21 17.19 -2.60
N GLY A 453 -26.16 17.93 -2.96
CA GLY A 453 -24.83 17.40 -3.22
C GLY A 453 -23.76 18.11 -2.39
N TYR A 454 -22.61 17.45 -2.28
CA TYR A 454 -21.39 18.01 -1.70
C TYR A 454 -20.20 17.69 -2.60
N GLY A 455 -19.35 18.67 -2.87
CA GLY A 455 -18.14 18.49 -3.69
C GLY A 455 -18.44 18.10 -5.14
N LEU A 456 -19.53 18.63 -5.72
CA LEU A 456 -19.87 18.41 -7.14
C LEU A 456 -18.88 19.15 -8.05
N GLY A 457 -18.67 18.62 -9.26
CA GLY A 457 -17.62 19.10 -10.15
C GLY A 457 -16.32 18.30 -10.06
N LYS A 458 -15.34 18.69 -10.88
CA LYS A 458 -13.99 18.11 -10.86
C LYS A 458 -13.02 18.89 -9.98
N ASP A 459 -13.19 20.20 -9.85
CA ASP A 459 -12.37 21.07 -9.02
C ASP A 459 -13.22 21.86 -7.99
N PRO A 460 -13.96 21.18 -7.09
CA PRO A 460 -14.72 21.88 -6.08
C PRO A 460 -13.79 22.48 -5.02
N TYR A 461 -14.14 23.66 -4.50
CA TYR A 461 -13.57 24.12 -3.24
C TYR A 461 -14.38 23.53 -2.07
N VAL A 462 -13.76 22.64 -1.31
CA VAL A 462 -14.31 21.95 -0.13
C VAL A 462 -13.31 22.02 1.01
N ASN A 463 -13.79 22.21 2.23
CA ASN A 463 -12.92 22.46 3.39
C ASN A 463 -13.47 21.93 4.71
N ILE A 464 -14.46 21.03 4.68
CA ILE A 464 -15.09 20.50 5.89
C ILE A 464 -14.47 19.14 6.24
N VAL A 465 -13.92 19.08 7.45
CA VAL A 465 -13.33 17.88 8.05
C VAL A 465 -13.89 17.68 9.46
N ASP A 466 -13.70 16.50 10.05
CA ASP A 466 -13.94 16.29 11.48
C ASP A 466 -12.68 16.56 12.33
N GLU A 467 -12.77 16.39 13.66
CA GLU A 467 -11.64 16.66 14.56
C GLU A 467 -10.48 15.69 14.39
N ALA A 468 -10.71 14.52 13.76
CA ALA A 468 -9.67 13.56 13.44
C ALA A 468 -9.06 13.82 12.04
N GLY A 469 -9.45 14.89 11.34
CA GLY A 469 -8.96 15.23 10.01
C GLY A 469 -9.58 14.39 8.88
N MET A 470 -10.69 13.69 9.16
CA MET A 470 -11.42 12.94 8.13
C MET A 470 -12.27 13.89 7.31
N GLY A 471 -12.00 13.93 5.99
CA GLY A 471 -12.75 14.76 5.05
C GLY A 471 -14.10 14.17 4.71
N MET A 472 -15.06 15.03 4.40
CA MET A 472 -16.37 14.63 3.91
C MET A 472 -16.28 14.08 2.49
N LEU A 473 -16.90 12.91 2.24
CA LEU A 473 -16.98 12.35 0.90
C LEU A 473 -17.85 13.23 0.01
N ALA A 474 -17.46 13.37 -1.26
CA ALA A 474 -18.33 13.89 -2.29
C ALA A 474 -19.57 12.99 -2.45
N PHE A 475 -20.73 13.61 -2.61
CA PHE A 475 -22.01 12.92 -2.84
C PHE A 475 -22.94 13.77 -3.68
N SER A 476 -23.89 13.12 -4.34
CA SER A 476 -24.97 13.75 -5.09
C SER A 476 -26.29 13.02 -4.84
N GLY A 477 -27.41 13.71 -5.05
CA GLY A 477 -28.73 13.10 -5.06
C GLY A 477 -29.30 12.73 -3.69
N VAL A 478 -28.84 13.35 -2.60
CA VAL A 478 -29.47 13.16 -1.28
C VAL A 478 -30.78 13.93 -1.26
N ALA A 479 -31.91 13.23 -1.11
CA ALA A 479 -33.22 13.88 -1.08
C ALA A 479 -33.32 14.86 0.10
N ILE A 480 -33.84 16.07 -0.17
CA ILE A 480 -34.17 17.04 0.86
C ILE A 480 -35.63 16.83 1.25
N THR A 481 -35.88 16.29 2.44
CA THR A 481 -37.22 15.99 2.93
C THR A 481 -37.79 17.14 3.75
N PRO A 482 -39.10 17.42 3.71
CA PRO A 482 -39.75 18.42 4.56
C PRO A 482 -39.83 18.01 6.03
#